data_AF-A0A382K9Z3-F1
#
_entry.id   AF-A0A382K9Z3-F1
#
_cell.length_a   1.000
_cell.length_b   1.000
_cell.length_c   1.000
_cell.angle_alpha   90.00
_cell.angle_beta   90.00
_cell.angle_gamma   90.00
#
_symmetry.space_group_name_H-M   'P 1'
#
loop_
_entity.id
_entity.type
_entity.pdbx_description
1 polymer ?
#
loop_
_entity_poly.entity_id
_entity_poly.type
_entity_poly.pdbx_seq_one_letter_code
_entity_poly.pdbx_strand_id
1 'polypeptide(L)'
;VGYFAFTKKAANEAKGRAMDKFNLSEDDLPYFRTLHSLAFRRLGINKNNVMQSRHYEDLGRQINVPLDYNDYDDEETGLFTTKSDYLRIINLAKLRNITLDKQFNLQEHNQDVEYDKLVIIANELDNYKKQYNLIDFNDMILEFTKSDAAIPKFEVVFVDEAQDLSLMQWDMTRAIWNKTTDSFIAGDDDQAIFRWAGADVDSFITQTGKLL
;
A
#
# COMPACT_ATOMS: atom_id res chain seq x y z
N VAL A 1 21.86 1.15 -0.43
CA VAL A 1 20.98 1.24 0.75
C VAL A 1 19.55 1.52 0.27
N GLY A 2 18.56 0.85 0.86
CA GLY A 2 17.14 1.19 0.72
C GLY A 2 16.58 1.71 2.04
N TYR A 3 15.71 2.71 2.00
CA TYR A 3 14.97 3.20 3.16
C TYR A 3 13.50 3.35 2.76
N PHE A 4 12.64 2.57 3.39
CA PHE A 4 11.22 2.48 3.06
C PHE A 4 10.37 2.92 4.25
N ALA A 5 9.70 4.06 4.11
CA ALA A 5 8.80 4.59 5.13
C ALA A 5 7.33 4.42 4.73
N PHE A 6 6.44 4.49 5.72
CA PHE A 6 5.00 4.46 5.50
C PHE A 6 4.51 5.70 4.72
N THR A 7 4.91 6.90 5.15
CA THR A 7 4.48 8.17 4.53
C THR A 7 5.55 8.79 3.65
N LYS A 8 5.14 9.59 2.65
CA LYS A 8 6.10 10.35 1.83
C LYS A 8 6.84 11.40 2.65
N LYS A 9 6.16 12.01 3.64
CA LYS A 9 6.77 12.95 4.57
C LYS A 9 7.96 12.34 5.31
N ALA A 10 7.78 11.16 5.90
CA ALA A 10 8.86 10.44 6.59
C ALA A 10 10.01 10.09 5.64
N ALA A 11 9.69 9.59 4.43
CA ALA A 11 10.70 9.30 3.42
C ALA A 11 11.53 10.55 3.02
N ASN A 12 10.86 11.70 2.82
CA ASN A 12 11.51 12.96 2.45
C ASN A 12 12.34 13.53 3.61
N GLU A 13 11.84 13.43 4.84
CA GLU A 13 12.58 13.86 6.04
C GLU A 13 13.86 13.03 6.24
N ALA A 14 13.76 11.70 6.17
CA ALA A 14 14.91 10.80 6.28
C ALA A 14 15.93 11.06 5.15
N LYS A 15 15.44 11.33 3.93
CA LYS A 15 16.29 11.70 2.80
C LYS A 15 17.04 13.00 3.05
N GLY A 16 16.35 14.06 3.46
CA GLY A 16 16.98 15.35 3.78
C GLY A 16 18.03 15.22 4.88
N ARG A 17 17.72 14.52 5.97
CA ARG A 17 18.67 14.24 7.05
C ARG A 17 19.90 13.47 6.58
N ALA A 18 19.73 12.48 5.71
CA ALA A 18 20.84 11.72 5.14
C ALA A 18 21.72 12.59 4.22
N MET A 19 21.10 13.43 3.38
CA MET A 19 21.82 14.38 2.52
C MET A 19 22.69 15.32 3.36
N ASP A 20 22.13 15.92 4.40
CA ASP A 20 22.85 16.87 5.26
C ASP A 20 23.97 16.19 6.06
N LYS A 21 23.69 15.02 6.65
CA LYS A 21 24.64 14.32 7.54
C LYS A 21 25.82 13.72 6.78
N PHE A 22 25.58 13.22 5.57
CA PHE A 22 26.57 12.48 4.80
C PHE A 22 27.09 13.23 3.57
N ASN A 23 26.66 14.48 3.38
CA ASN A 23 27.00 15.32 2.22
C ASN A 23 26.68 14.62 0.89
N LEU A 24 25.46 14.09 0.80
CA LEU A 24 24.93 13.36 -0.37
C LEU A 24 23.94 14.22 -1.15
N SER A 25 23.79 13.92 -2.43
CA SER A 25 22.74 14.49 -3.28
C SER A 25 21.47 13.63 -3.30
N GLU A 26 20.40 14.16 -3.88
CA GLU A 26 19.16 13.41 -4.09
C GLU A 26 19.37 12.17 -4.99
N ASP A 27 20.28 12.26 -5.96
CA ASP A 27 20.58 11.16 -6.89
C ASP A 27 21.32 10.00 -6.21
N ASP A 28 22.04 10.27 -5.11
CA ASP A 28 22.70 9.25 -4.30
C ASP A 28 21.72 8.45 -3.43
N LEU A 29 20.49 8.95 -3.26
CA LEU A 29 19.46 8.35 -2.41
C LEU A 29 18.21 7.93 -3.21
N PRO A 30 18.36 7.14 -4.29
CA PRO A 30 17.25 6.86 -5.21
C PRO A 30 16.18 5.95 -4.59
N TYR A 31 16.46 5.32 -3.45
CA TYR A 31 15.60 4.36 -2.75
C TYR A 31 15.13 4.83 -1.37
N PHE A 32 15.21 6.13 -1.06
CA PHE A 32 14.56 6.74 0.09
C PHE A 32 13.14 7.13 -0.30
N ARG A 33 12.18 6.23 -0.06
CA ARG A 33 10.83 6.27 -0.67
C ARG A 33 9.80 5.59 0.22
N THR A 34 8.52 5.71 -0.12
CA THR A 34 7.51 4.76 0.35
C THR A 34 7.51 3.49 -0.49
N LEU A 35 6.91 2.41 0.02
CA LEU A 35 6.72 1.16 -0.72
C LEU A 35 5.96 1.39 -2.04
N HIS A 36 4.88 2.17 -2.01
CA HIS A 36 4.13 2.54 -3.22
C HIS A 36 4.99 3.33 -4.22
N SER A 37 5.83 4.27 -3.75
CA SER A 37 6.71 5.03 -4.65
C SER A 37 7.81 4.15 -5.26
N LEU A 38 8.32 3.16 -4.52
CA LEU A 38 9.23 2.15 -5.05
C LEU A 38 8.54 1.33 -6.15
N ALA A 39 7.37 0.76 -5.85
CA ALA A 39 6.59 -0.04 -6.80
C ALA A 39 6.30 0.73 -8.08
N PHE A 40 5.78 1.95 -7.95
CA PHE A 40 5.51 2.86 -9.07
C PHE A 40 6.72 3.05 -9.99
N ARG A 41 7.90 3.35 -9.40
CA ARG A 41 9.13 3.59 -10.16
C ARG A 41 9.66 2.31 -10.81
N ARG A 42 9.62 1.18 -10.09
CA ARG A 42 10.21 -0.09 -10.55
C ARG A 42 9.36 -0.81 -11.58
N LEU A 43 8.04 -0.64 -11.52
CA LEU A 43 7.11 -1.15 -12.52
C LEU A 43 6.99 -0.23 -13.76
N GLY A 44 7.62 0.96 -13.74
CA GLY A 44 7.57 1.89 -14.87
C GLY A 44 6.18 2.44 -15.13
N ILE A 45 5.36 2.59 -14.09
CA ILE A 45 3.97 3.02 -14.20
C ILE A 45 3.92 4.49 -14.63
N ASN A 46 3.02 4.81 -15.57
CA ASN A 46 2.71 6.18 -15.93
C ASN A 46 1.61 6.72 -15.01
N LYS A 47 1.75 7.96 -14.54
CA LYS A 47 0.76 8.64 -13.68
C LYS A 47 -0.64 8.65 -14.30
N ASN A 48 -0.74 8.71 -15.63
CA ASN A 48 -2.02 8.70 -16.35
C ASN A 48 -2.75 7.34 -16.25
N ASN A 49 -2.02 6.27 -15.92
CA ASN A 49 -2.61 4.95 -15.71
C ASN A 49 -3.04 4.71 -14.26
N VAL A 50 -2.84 5.66 -13.35
CA VAL A 50 -3.22 5.47 -11.94
C VAL A 50 -4.71 5.80 -11.75
N MET A 51 -5.41 4.95 -11.00
CA MET A 51 -6.79 5.20 -10.58
C MET A 51 -6.89 6.52 -9.78
N GLN A 52 -8.00 7.25 -9.97
CA GLN A 52 -8.28 8.59 -9.41
C GLN A 52 -9.76 8.62 -9.04
N SER A 53 -10.20 9.56 -8.17
CA SER A 53 -11.63 9.70 -7.78
C SER A 53 -12.59 9.60 -8.97
N ARG A 54 -12.31 10.34 -10.05
CA ARG A 54 -13.13 10.35 -11.28
C ARG A 54 -13.33 8.97 -11.92
N HIS A 55 -12.39 8.05 -11.75
CA HIS A 55 -12.50 6.69 -12.29
C HIS A 55 -13.47 5.83 -11.47
N TYR A 56 -13.45 5.97 -10.15
CA TYR A 56 -14.41 5.30 -9.27
C TYR A 56 -15.83 5.86 -9.46
N GLU A 57 -15.94 7.19 -9.58
CA GLU A 57 -17.20 7.86 -9.90
C GLU A 57 -17.75 7.41 -11.27
N ASP A 58 -16.89 7.30 -12.29
CA ASP A 58 -17.30 6.85 -13.61
C ASP A 58 -17.81 5.41 -13.59
N LEU A 59 -17.05 4.49 -12.97
CA LEU A 59 -17.50 3.11 -12.75
C LEU A 59 -18.84 3.10 -12.02
N GLY A 60 -18.98 3.86 -10.93
CA GLY A 60 -20.21 3.94 -10.16
C GLY A 60 -21.42 4.36 -11.00
N ARG A 61 -21.23 5.30 -11.93
CA ARG A 61 -22.29 5.68 -12.90
C ARG A 61 -22.61 4.54 -13.88
N GLN A 62 -21.61 3.81 -14.37
CA GLN A 62 -21.81 2.70 -15.31
C GLN A 62 -22.63 1.55 -14.69
N ILE A 63 -22.38 1.23 -13.41
CA ILE A 63 -23.07 0.14 -12.69
C ILE A 63 -24.25 0.61 -11.83
N ASN A 64 -24.60 1.90 -11.89
CA ASN A 64 -25.66 2.52 -11.10
C ASN A 64 -25.50 2.29 -9.58
N VAL A 65 -24.27 2.44 -9.08
CA VAL A 65 -23.92 2.39 -7.65
C VAL A 65 -23.07 3.60 -7.32
N PRO A 66 -23.44 4.45 -6.34
CA PRO A 66 -22.58 5.54 -5.93
C PRO A 66 -21.30 4.98 -5.32
N LEU A 67 -20.18 5.25 -5.98
CA LEU A 67 -18.83 4.91 -5.53
C LEU A 67 -18.06 6.21 -5.35
N ASP A 68 -17.54 6.43 -4.15
CA ASP A 68 -16.70 7.57 -3.84
C ASP A 68 -15.31 7.09 -3.41
N TYR A 69 -14.28 7.79 -3.85
CA TYR A 69 -12.91 7.58 -3.42
C TYR A 69 -12.31 8.94 -3.13
N ASN A 70 -11.75 9.11 -1.94
CA ASN A 70 -11.19 10.37 -1.53
C ASN A 70 -9.67 10.35 -1.72
N ASP A 71 -9.21 11.07 -2.73
CA ASP A 71 -7.79 11.23 -3.08
C ASP A 71 -7.06 12.20 -2.13
N TYR A 72 -7.79 12.89 -1.23
CA TYR A 72 -7.21 13.89 -0.34
C TYR A 72 -6.65 13.26 0.93
N ASP A 73 -5.35 13.46 1.14
CA ASP A 73 -4.56 12.86 2.21
C ASP A 73 -3.51 13.87 2.71
N ASP A 74 -3.87 14.61 3.75
CA ASP A 74 -3.03 15.67 4.36
C ASP A 74 -1.71 15.13 4.91
N GLU A 75 -1.68 13.87 5.31
CA GLU A 75 -0.53 13.24 5.96
C GLU A 75 0.41 12.54 4.97
N GLU A 76 0.06 12.54 3.68
CA GLU A 76 0.77 11.84 2.60
C GLU A 76 1.04 10.34 2.92
N THR A 77 0.10 9.72 3.62
CA THR A 77 0.06 8.30 3.99
C THR A 77 -0.17 7.38 2.80
N GLY A 78 -0.89 7.85 1.78
CA GLY A 78 -1.38 7.05 0.67
C GLY A 78 -2.51 6.09 1.05
N LEU A 79 -3.18 6.32 2.19
CA LEU A 79 -4.28 5.48 2.64
C LEU A 79 -5.51 5.60 1.73
N PHE A 80 -6.13 4.46 1.46
CA PHE A 80 -7.38 4.41 0.70
C PHE A 80 -8.55 4.84 1.58
N THR A 81 -9.19 5.98 1.26
CA THR A 81 -10.34 6.49 2.03
C THR A 81 -11.60 6.58 1.16
N THR A 82 -12.73 6.14 1.70
CA THR A 82 -14.02 6.06 1.00
C THR A 82 -15.17 6.06 2.01
N LYS A 83 -16.34 6.56 1.61
CA LYS A 83 -17.63 6.40 2.32
C LYS A 83 -18.41 5.19 1.81
N SER A 84 -17.98 4.57 0.72
CA SER A 84 -18.59 3.37 0.14
C SER A 84 -18.12 2.13 0.86
N ASP A 85 -19.03 1.47 1.57
CA ASP A 85 -18.71 0.21 2.25
C ASP A 85 -18.34 -0.92 1.28
N TYR A 86 -18.84 -0.87 0.05
CA TYR A 86 -18.42 -1.78 -1.00
C TYR A 86 -16.93 -1.64 -1.30
N LEU A 87 -16.45 -0.41 -1.57
CA LEU A 87 -15.03 -0.15 -1.83
C LEU A 87 -14.16 -0.42 -0.60
N ARG A 88 -14.66 -0.08 0.60
CA ARG A 88 -13.96 -0.34 1.86
C ARG A 88 -13.72 -1.83 2.08
N ILE A 89 -14.74 -2.67 1.88
CA ILE A 89 -14.63 -4.12 2.00
C ILE A 89 -13.66 -4.69 0.96
N ILE A 90 -13.76 -4.26 -0.31
CA ILE A 90 -12.86 -4.71 -1.39
C ILE A 90 -11.41 -4.35 -1.06
N ASN A 91 -11.17 -3.11 -0.60
CA ASN A 91 -9.84 -2.62 -0.23
C ASN A 91 -9.26 -3.39 0.96
N LEU A 92 -10.02 -3.55 2.05
CA LEU A 92 -9.55 -4.28 3.24
C LEU A 92 -9.27 -5.75 2.95
N ALA A 93 -10.08 -6.40 2.11
CA ALA A 93 -9.83 -7.78 1.69
C ALA A 93 -8.46 -7.93 1.01
N LYS A 94 -8.12 -6.98 0.11
CA LYS A 94 -6.80 -6.92 -0.52
C LYS A 94 -5.68 -6.69 0.50
N LEU A 95 -5.77 -5.63 1.31
CA LEU A 95 -4.72 -5.24 2.27
C LEU A 95 -4.40 -6.35 3.28
N ARG A 96 -5.44 -7.08 3.73
CA ARG A 96 -5.34 -8.18 4.69
C ARG A 96 -5.07 -9.54 4.03
N ASN A 97 -4.98 -9.58 2.69
CA ASN A 97 -4.78 -10.80 1.91
C ASN A 97 -5.80 -11.91 2.28
N ILE A 98 -7.08 -11.55 2.35
CA ILE A 98 -8.19 -12.47 2.59
C ILE A 98 -9.21 -12.39 1.46
N THR A 99 -10.06 -13.41 1.37
CA THR A 99 -11.14 -13.42 0.39
C THR A 99 -12.21 -12.38 0.70
N LEU A 100 -12.96 -12.00 -0.34
CA LEU A 100 -14.04 -11.02 -0.24
C LEU A 100 -15.14 -11.49 0.72
N ASP A 101 -15.50 -12.78 0.69
CA ASP A 101 -16.44 -13.39 1.63
C ASP A 101 -15.96 -13.29 3.08
N LYS A 102 -14.67 -13.55 3.32
CA LYS A 102 -14.11 -13.50 4.67
C LYS A 102 -14.15 -12.07 5.21
N GLN A 103 -13.75 -11.08 4.42
CA GLN A 103 -13.80 -9.67 4.85
C GLN A 103 -15.25 -9.18 5.06
N PHE A 104 -16.18 -9.57 4.19
CA PHE A 104 -17.61 -9.27 4.36
C PHE A 104 -18.16 -9.83 5.69
N ASN A 105 -17.79 -11.07 6.03
CA ASN A 105 -18.23 -11.76 7.24
C ASN A 105 -17.61 -11.21 8.54
N LEU A 106 -16.58 -10.35 8.47
CA LEU A 106 -16.07 -9.64 9.66
C LEU A 106 -17.02 -8.54 10.16
N GLN A 107 -18.00 -8.12 9.33
CA GLN A 107 -19.05 -7.16 9.73
C GLN A 107 -18.50 -5.81 10.23
N GLU A 108 -17.38 -5.35 9.66
CA GLU A 108 -16.77 -4.03 9.95
C GLU A 108 -17.38 -2.88 9.10
N HIS A 109 -18.38 -3.20 8.28
CA HIS A 109 -19.14 -2.22 7.52
C HIS A 109 -20.23 -1.57 8.38
N ASN A 110 -20.61 -0.33 8.04
CA ASN A 110 -21.55 0.48 8.80
C ASN A 110 -22.95 0.51 8.16
N GLN A 111 -23.04 0.17 6.87
CA GLN A 111 -24.26 0.20 6.07
C GLN A 111 -24.68 -1.22 5.69
N ASP A 112 -25.94 -1.39 5.32
CA ASP A 112 -26.41 -2.66 4.74
C ASP A 112 -25.75 -2.88 3.38
N VAL A 113 -24.86 -3.88 3.33
CA VAL A 113 -24.14 -4.30 2.13
C VAL A 113 -24.75 -5.59 1.60
N GLU A 114 -25.22 -5.56 0.35
CA GLU A 114 -25.67 -6.77 -0.33
C GLU A 114 -24.47 -7.53 -0.89
N TYR A 115 -24.28 -8.77 -0.46
CA TYR A 115 -23.11 -9.57 -0.86
C TYR A 115 -23.01 -9.78 -2.38
N ASP A 116 -24.12 -10.08 -3.05
CA ASP A 116 -24.13 -10.26 -4.51
C ASP A 116 -23.70 -8.99 -5.23
N LYS A 117 -24.15 -7.83 -4.74
CA LYS A 117 -23.77 -6.51 -5.27
C LYS A 117 -22.29 -6.21 -5.01
N LEU A 118 -21.76 -6.59 -3.85
CA LEU A 118 -20.34 -6.49 -3.52
C LEU A 118 -19.48 -7.30 -4.50
N VAL A 119 -19.88 -8.53 -4.80
CA VAL A 119 -19.18 -9.39 -5.78
C VAL A 119 -19.21 -8.76 -7.18
N ILE A 120 -20.36 -8.22 -7.60
CA ILE A 120 -20.48 -7.51 -8.88
C ILE A 120 -19.53 -6.30 -8.91
N ILE A 121 -19.54 -5.45 -7.89
CA ILE A 121 -18.68 -4.25 -7.84
C ILE A 121 -17.20 -4.62 -7.87
N ALA A 122 -16.79 -5.66 -7.15
CA ALA A 122 -15.40 -6.13 -7.15
C ALA A 122 -14.95 -6.57 -8.55
N ASN A 123 -15.78 -7.37 -9.24
CA ASN A 123 -15.50 -7.81 -10.60
C ASN A 123 -15.48 -6.66 -11.60
N GLU A 124 -16.46 -5.76 -11.51
CA GLU A 124 -16.55 -4.60 -12.40
C GLU A 124 -15.42 -3.60 -12.18
N LEU A 125 -14.92 -3.45 -10.95
CA LEU A 125 -13.72 -2.65 -10.67
C LEU A 125 -12.47 -3.23 -11.35
N ASP A 126 -12.27 -4.54 -11.29
CA ASP A 126 -11.15 -5.18 -11.97
C ASP A 126 -11.30 -5.16 -13.50
N ASN A 127 -12.53 -5.31 -14.01
CA ASN A 127 -12.82 -5.18 -15.45
C ASN A 127 -12.57 -3.77 -15.95
N TYR A 128 -13.04 -2.76 -15.22
CA TYR A 128 -12.82 -1.35 -15.53
C TYR A 128 -11.32 -1.03 -15.61
N LYS A 129 -10.53 -1.47 -14.62
CA LYS A 129 -9.07 -1.29 -14.64
C LYS A 129 -8.43 -1.94 -15.87
N LYS A 130 -8.81 -3.17 -16.22
CA LYS A 130 -8.31 -3.86 -17.42
C LYS A 130 -8.68 -3.13 -18.71
N GLN A 131 -9.94 -2.71 -18.84
CA GLN A 131 -10.46 -2.05 -20.05
C GLN A 131 -9.73 -0.73 -20.34
N TYR A 132 -9.46 0.06 -19.30
CA TYR A 132 -8.83 1.37 -19.43
C TYR A 132 -7.31 1.35 -19.20
N ASN A 133 -6.72 0.16 -19.02
CA ASN A 133 -5.31 -0.02 -18.67
C ASN A 133 -4.90 0.86 -17.46
N LEU A 134 -5.69 0.74 -16.39
CA LEU A 134 -5.52 1.47 -15.14
C LEU A 134 -5.00 0.52 -14.04
N ILE A 135 -4.37 1.11 -13.04
CA ILE A 135 -3.83 0.42 -11.87
C ILE A 135 -4.13 1.22 -10.60
N ASP A 136 -4.57 0.55 -9.53
CA ASP A 136 -4.73 1.16 -8.21
C ASP A 136 -3.47 0.93 -7.33
N PHE A 137 -3.40 1.58 -6.16
CA PHE A 137 -2.22 1.47 -5.29
C PHE A 137 -1.95 0.05 -4.79
N ASN A 138 -3.00 -0.73 -4.50
CA ASN A 138 -2.86 -2.12 -4.04
C ASN A 138 -2.32 -3.00 -5.16
N ASP A 139 -2.80 -2.79 -6.39
CA ASP A 139 -2.29 -3.49 -7.56
C ASP A 139 -0.79 -3.21 -7.78
N MET A 140 -0.30 -1.99 -7.50
CA MET A 140 1.14 -1.69 -7.60
C MET A 140 1.97 -2.56 -6.66
N ILE A 141 1.54 -2.71 -5.40
CA ILE A 141 2.23 -3.54 -4.41
C ILE A 141 2.19 -5.01 -4.82
N LEU A 142 1.03 -5.48 -5.28
CA LEU A 142 0.84 -6.86 -5.71
C LEU A 142 1.71 -7.20 -6.93
N GLU A 143 1.71 -6.37 -7.96
CA GLU A 143 2.48 -6.59 -9.19
C GLU A 143 3.99 -6.44 -8.95
N PHE A 144 4.41 -5.54 -8.05
CA PHE A 144 5.80 -5.46 -7.63
C PHE A 144 6.25 -6.76 -6.95
N THR A 145 5.45 -7.29 -6.03
CA THR A 145 5.76 -8.50 -5.27
C THR A 145 5.87 -9.74 -6.17
N LYS A 146 5.05 -9.82 -7.24
CA LYS A 146 5.13 -10.90 -8.24
C LYS A 146 6.29 -10.78 -9.22
N SER A 147 6.82 -9.57 -9.41
CA SER A 147 7.84 -9.29 -10.42
C SER A 147 9.25 -9.32 -9.83
N ASP A 148 9.92 -10.47 -9.96
CA ASP A 148 11.29 -10.65 -9.46
C ASP A 148 12.26 -9.56 -9.99
N ALA A 149 12.06 -9.14 -11.25
CA ALA A 149 12.83 -8.07 -11.90
C ALA A 149 12.57 -6.67 -11.33
N ALA A 150 11.38 -6.43 -10.75
CA ALA A 150 11.06 -5.16 -10.11
C ALA A 150 11.82 -4.99 -8.78
N ILE A 151 12.12 -6.08 -8.07
CA ILE A 151 12.74 -6.08 -6.74
C ILE A 151 14.26 -5.84 -6.85
N PRO A 152 14.79 -4.68 -6.41
CA PRO A 152 16.22 -4.42 -6.42
C PRO A 152 16.96 -5.28 -5.39
N LYS A 153 18.26 -5.49 -5.61
CA LYS A 153 19.16 -6.05 -4.58
C LYS A 153 19.72 -4.91 -3.74
N PHE A 154 19.83 -5.14 -2.44
CA PHE A 154 20.36 -4.16 -1.50
C PHE A 154 21.43 -4.79 -0.61
N GLU A 155 22.43 -4.00 -0.23
CA GLU A 155 23.32 -4.38 0.87
C GLU A 155 22.61 -4.19 2.21
N VAL A 156 21.93 -3.06 2.38
CA VAL A 156 21.20 -2.73 3.61
C VAL A 156 19.84 -2.12 3.28
N VAL A 157 18.80 -2.56 3.99
CA VAL A 157 17.44 -1.99 3.95
C VAL A 157 16.97 -1.58 5.33
N PHE A 158 16.34 -0.41 5.40
CA PHE A 158 15.60 0.08 6.56
C PHE A 158 14.11 0.15 6.22
N VAL A 159 13.27 -0.33 7.12
CA VAL A 159 11.81 -0.22 7.04
C VAL A 159 11.35 0.52 8.29
N ASP A 160 10.73 1.66 8.10
CA ASP A 160 10.31 2.57 9.16
C ASP A 160 8.78 2.59 9.29
N GLU A 161 8.28 2.85 10.50
CA GLU A 161 6.87 2.75 10.87
C GLU A 161 6.26 1.39 10.51
N ALA A 162 6.99 0.31 10.78
CA ALA A 162 6.63 -1.04 10.34
C ALA A 162 5.31 -1.55 10.95
N GLN A 163 4.92 -1.06 12.13
CA GLN A 163 3.64 -1.39 12.77
C GLN A 163 2.42 -1.02 11.92
N ASP A 164 2.57 -0.04 11.02
CA ASP A 164 1.47 0.49 10.21
C ASP A 164 1.34 -0.19 8.84
N LEU A 165 2.23 -1.14 8.53
CA LEU A 165 2.17 -1.90 7.30
C LEU A 165 0.99 -2.89 7.32
N SER A 166 0.20 -2.89 6.25
CA SER A 166 -0.75 -3.97 5.95
C SER A 166 -0.04 -5.28 5.61
N LEU A 167 -0.74 -6.41 5.69
CA LEU A 167 -0.16 -7.72 5.37
C LEU A 167 0.38 -7.78 3.93
N MET A 168 -0.31 -7.14 2.97
CA MET A 168 0.18 -7.01 1.60
C MET A 168 1.50 -6.21 1.51
N GLN A 169 1.63 -5.12 2.28
CA GLN A 169 2.88 -4.37 2.34
C GLN A 169 3.99 -5.17 3.02
N TRP A 170 3.67 -5.95 4.06
CA TRP A 170 4.59 -6.91 4.65
C TRP A 170 5.08 -7.97 3.65
N ASP A 171 4.21 -8.47 2.76
CA ASP A 171 4.62 -9.38 1.67
C ASP A 171 5.64 -8.72 0.73
N MET A 172 5.39 -7.48 0.31
CA MET A 172 6.35 -6.71 -0.50
C MET A 172 7.66 -6.51 0.24
N THR A 173 7.60 -6.15 1.52
CA THR A 173 8.77 -5.93 2.34
C THR A 173 9.61 -7.21 2.51
N ARG A 174 8.96 -8.36 2.75
CA ARG A 174 9.63 -9.68 2.76
C ARG A 174 10.31 -9.99 1.43
N ALA A 175 9.66 -9.67 0.32
CA ALA A 175 10.25 -9.88 -1.01
C ALA A 175 11.54 -9.05 -1.21
N ILE A 176 11.58 -7.83 -0.69
CA ILE A 176 12.78 -6.97 -0.67
C ILE A 176 13.85 -7.55 0.26
N TRP A 177 13.48 -7.94 1.49
CA TRP A 177 14.41 -8.51 2.46
C TRP A 177 15.11 -9.77 1.96
N ASN A 178 14.40 -10.65 1.25
CA ASN A 178 14.97 -11.85 0.66
C ASN A 178 16.08 -11.58 -0.38
N LYS A 179 16.20 -10.33 -0.87
CA LYS A 179 17.25 -9.88 -1.78
C LYS A 179 18.22 -8.88 -1.14
N THR A 180 18.22 -8.82 0.20
CA THR A 180 19.01 -7.87 0.98
C THR A 180 19.99 -8.62 1.89
N THR A 181 21.21 -8.12 2.04
CA THR A 181 22.19 -8.71 2.97
C THR A 181 21.80 -8.47 4.43
N ASP A 182 21.58 -7.21 4.82
CA ASP A 182 21.17 -6.83 6.18
C ASP A 182 19.89 -5.97 6.16
N SER A 183 18.94 -6.30 7.03
CA SER A 183 17.65 -5.60 7.10
C SER A 183 17.36 -5.13 8.51
N PHE A 184 16.86 -3.90 8.63
CA PHE A 184 16.49 -3.24 9.88
C PHE A 184 15.04 -2.83 9.80
N ILE A 185 14.30 -3.08 10.87
CA ILE A 185 12.89 -2.77 11.01
C ILE A 185 12.75 -1.89 12.25
N ALA A 186 12.09 -0.75 12.09
CA ALA A 186 11.75 0.15 13.18
C ALA A 186 10.23 0.31 13.27
N GLY A 187 9.71 0.36 14.49
CA GLY A 187 8.29 0.55 14.76
C GLY A 187 7.99 0.53 16.25
N ASP A 188 6.77 0.91 16.60
CA ASP A 188 6.26 0.97 17.98
C ASP A 188 4.80 0.48 17.99
N ASP A 189 4.52 -0.64 18.67
CA ASP A 189 3.18 -1.25 18.68
C ASP A 189 2.14 -0.42 19.45
N ASP A 190 2.57 0.40 20.42
CA ASP A 190 1.71 1.36 21.11
C ASP A 190 1.22 2.48 20.17
N GLN A 191 1.91 2.71 19.04
CA GLN A 191 1.58 3.74 18.05
C GLN A 191 0.77 3.21 16.85
N ALA A 192 0.37 1.94 16.86
CA ALA A 192 -0.26 1.29 15.72
C ALA A 192 -1.74 1.66 15.52
N ILE A 193 -1.99 2.89 15.07
CA ILE A 193 -3.32 3.50 14.94
C ILE A 193 -4.04 3.18 13.62
N PHE A 194 -3.34 2.61 12.62
CA PHE A 194 -3.90 2.35 11.29
C PHE A 194 -4.53 0.95 11.13
N ARG A 195 -4.84 0.23 12.22
CA ARG A 195 -5.52 -1.08 12.17
C ARG A 195 -6.86 -1.03 11.41
N TRP A 196 -7.61 0.08 11.56
CA TRP A 196 -8.87 0.29 10.84
C TRP A 196 -8.69 0.41 9.32
N ALA A 197 -7.50 0.81 8.87
CA ALA A 197 -7.12 0.91 7.47
C ALA A 197 -6.45 -0.36 6.94
N GLY A 198 -6.37 -1.42 7.75
CA GLY A 198 -5.82 -2.72 7.34
C GLY A 198 -4.37 -2.97 7.73
N ALA A 199 -3.76 -2.13 8.59
CA ALA A 199 -2.44 -2.40 9.16
C ALA A 199 -2.45 -3.71 9.96
N ASP A 200 -1.38 -4.50 9.82
CA ASP A 200 -1.19 -5.79 10.47
C ASP A 200 -0.04 -5.71 11.48
N VAL A 201 -0.36 -5.20 12.66
CA VAL A 201 0.60 -5.00 13.76
C VAL A 201 1.14 -6.33 14.29
N ASP A 202 0.36 -7.40 14.17
CA ASP A 202 0.78 -8.72 14.63
C ASP A 202 1.96 -9.23 13.79
N SER A 203 1.99 -8.91 12.48
CA SER A 203 3.19 -9.12 11.65
C SER A 203 4.39 -8.35 12.19
N PHE A 204 4.24 -7.14 12.71
CA PHE A 204 5.35 -6.41 13.34
C PHE A 204 5.83 -7.08 14.64
N ILE A 205 4.92 -7.36 15.57
CA ILE A 205 5.24 -7.90 16.91
C ILE A 205 5.87 -9.29 16.83
N THR A 206 5.48 -10.10 15.84
CA THR A 206 5.97 -11.48 15.69
C THR A 206 7.31 -11.57 14.95
N GLN A 207 7.90 -10.45 14.52
CA GLN A 207 9.22 -10.47 13.88
C GLN A 207 10.28 -11.02 14.83
N THR A 208 11.11 -11.92 14.31
CA THR A 208 12.29 -12.44 15.02
C THR A 208 13.54 -11.77 14.51
N GLY A 209 14.45 -11.37 15.40
CA GLY A 209 15.71 -10.77 15.01
C GLY A 209 16.58 -10.41 16.20
N LYS A 210 17.71 -9.78 15.92
CA LYS A 210 18.54 -9.17 16.97
C LYS A 210 17.95 -7.81 17.33
N LEU A 211 17.48 -7.67 18.57
CA LEU A 211 17.15 -6.36 19.12
C LEU A 211 18.44 -5.57 19.35
N LEU A 212 18.46 -4.33 18.88
CA LEU A 212 19.61 -3.41 18.95
C LEU A 212 19.40 -2.34 20.01
#